data_AF-A0A945L5F2-F1
#
_entry.id   AF-A0A945L5F2-F1
#
_cell.length_a   1.000
_cell.length_b   1.000
_cell.length_c   1.000
_cell.angle_alpha   90.00
_cell.angle_beta   90.00
_cell.angle_gamma   90.00
#
_symmetry.space_group_name_H-M   'P 1'
#
loop_
_entity.id
_entity.type
_entity.pdbx_description
1 polymer ?
#
loop_
_entity_poly.entity_id
_entity_poly.type
_entity_poly.pdbx_seq_one_letter_code
_entity_poly.pdbx_strand_id
1 'polypeptide(L)'
;MQAAKRVTVRAIASEDYLESRANVDPDEIETYQFFQGQYFGPKAVNKGMQKLSFKDVVVDMAQHLAQQNFYPNPEPGKGDLLIVVHYGITDIGHSLEENMGNTNMEDMGVTDSSGGSFDAIAELEFALNAEEALSQNTDKSNYSNARLLGLEAAFEGHPTYEDSRTTELRNMLEEERYFVFLLAYDYPKILEEGKQKLLWSTRYSIRSTGTPFEAAIKNLNQVAGDYFGKNLNGLTQKRVDDTSSVDLGEIEVIKSDDQN
;
A
#
# COMPACT_ATOMS: atom_id res chain seq x y z
N MET A 1 -11.93 -25.72 -12.83
CA MET A 1 -11.16 -25.38 -11.61
C MET A 1 -11.28 -23.88 -11.39
N GLN A 2 -11.79 -23.44 -10.26
CA GLN A 2 -11.82 -22.02 -9.91
C GLN A 2 -10.37 -21.66 -9.50
N ALA A 3 -9.73 -20.75 -10.24
CA ALA A 3 -8.40 -20.27 -9.86
C ALA A 3 -8.48 -19.72 -8.43
N ALA A 4 -7.57 -20.17 -7.58
CA ALA A 4 -7.54 -19.76 -6.18
C ALA A 4 -7.38 -18.25 -6.08
N LYS A 5 -8.21 -17.60 -5.26
CA LYS A 5 -8.08 -16.17 -4.97
C LYS A 5 -6.84 -15.96 -4.11
N ARG A 6 -5.71 -15.61 -4.75
CA ARG A 6 -4.46 -15.26 -4.07
C ARG A 6 -4.36 -13.76 -3.89
N VAL A 7 -4.14 -13.36 -2.65
CA VAL A 7 -3.79 -11.99 -2.27
C VAL A 7 -2.27 -11.90 -2.22
N THR A 8 -1.71 -10.88 -2.85
CA THR A 8 -0.33 -10.47 -2.67
C THR A 8 -0.26 -9.37 -1.63
N VAL A 9 0.71 -9.44 -0.72
CA VAL A 9 0.94 -8.42 0.31
C VAL A 9 2.42 -8.07 0.36
N ARG A 10 2.70 -6.78 0.28
CA ARG A 10 4.00 -6.17 0.57
C ARG A 10 3.81 -5.20 1.72
N ALA A 11 4.49 -5.45 2.84
CA ALA A 11 4.44 -4.61 4.03
C ALA A 11 5.85 -4.16 4.37
N ILE A 12 6.03 -2.86 4.58
CA ILE A 12 7.33 -2.25 4.88
C ILE A 12 7.12 -1.30 6.04
N ALA A 13 8.01 -1.38 7.02
CA ALA A 13 8.09 -0.41 8.10
C ALA A 13 9.52 0.16 8.15
N SER A 14 9.64 1.45 8.45
CA SER A 14 10.93 2.09 8.64
C SER A 14 11.65 1.52 9.87
N GLU A 15 12.99 1.47 9.81
CA GLU A 15 13.80 0.98 10.93
C GLU A 15 13.53 1.78 12.21
N ASP A 16 13.54 3.12 12.12
CA ASP A 16 13.18 4.01 13.24
C ASP A 16 11.84 3.64 13.90
N TYR A 17 10.83 3.30 13.10
CA TYR A 17 9.51 2.93 13.61
C TYR A 17 9.55 1.54 14.27
N LEU A 18 10.24 0.56 13.67
CA LEU A 18 10.37 -0.76 14.28
C LEU A 18 11.13 -0.69 15.60
N GLU A 19 12.20 0.12 15.67
CA GLU A 19 12.95 0.36 16.89
C GLU A 19 12.10 1.05 17.95
N SER A 20 11.31 2.06 17.58
CA SER A 20 10.40 2.71 18.55
C SER A 20 9.35 1.72 19.06
N ARG A 21 8.79 0.89 18.17
CA ARG A 21 7.79 -0.13 18.51
C ARG A 21 8.35 -1.29 19.34
N ALA A 22 9.64 -1.62 19.22
CA ALA A 22 10.28 -2.68 20.01
C ALA A 22 10.51 -2.26 21.48
N ASN A 23 10.53 -0.96 21.76
CA ASN A 23 10.81 -0.40 23.09
C ASN A 23 9.57 0.01 23.89
N VAL A 24 8.37 -0.11 23.29
CA VAL A 24 7.08 0.19 23.94
C VAL A 24 6.45 -1.07 24.54
N ASP A 25 5.56 -0.88 25.50
CA ASP A 25 4.84 -1.98 26.14
C ASP A 25 4.00 -2.73 25.09
N PRO A 26 3.94 -4.07 25.09
CA PRO A 26 3.02 -4.82 24.23
C PRO A 26 1.55 -4.38 24.30
N ASP A 27 1.12 -3.83 25.43
CA ASP A 27 -0.23 -3.29 25.64
C ASP A 27 -0.39 -1.83 25.13
N GLU A 28 0.69 -1.21 24.65
CA GLU A 28 0.69 0.15 24.13
C GLU A 28 0.02 0.21 22.75
N ILE A 29 -1.14 0.87 22.74
CA ILE A 29 -1.90 1.14 21.53
C ILE A 29 -1.26 2.27 20.73
N GLU A 30 -1.46 2.23 19.42
CA GLU A 30 -1.19 3.38 18.55
C GLU A 30 -2.51 3.89 17.98
N THR A 31 -2.70 5.21 18.04
CA THR A 31 -3.94 5.82 17.60
C THR A 31 -3.82 6.39 16.21
N TYR A 32 -4.89 6.29 15.42
CA TYR A 32 -4.85 6.72 14.03
C TYR A 32 -6.07 7.53 13.60
N GLN A 33 -5.91 8.27 12.52
CA GLN A 33 -6.99 8.86 11.75
C GLN A 33 -6.90 8.43 10.30
N PHE A 34 -8.05 8.09 9.72
CA PHE A 34 -8.12 7.80 8.29
C PHE A 34 -8.18 9.08 7.49
N PHE A 35 -7.41 9.11 6.42
CA PHE A 35 -7.52 10.09 5.35
C PHE A 35 -7.83 9.36 4.05
N GLN A 36 -8.81 9.85 3.31
CA GLN A 36 -9.14 9.29 2.00
C GLN A 36 -8.09 9.77 1.00
N GLY A 37 -7.31 8.84 0.46
CA GLY A 37 -6.45 9.11 -0.68
C GLY A 37 -7.17 8.88 -2.01
N GLN A 38 -6.37 8.68 -3.05
CA GLN A 38 -6.86 8.50 -4.42
C GLN A 38 -7.66 7.20 -4.63
N TYR A 39 -8.74 7.33 -5.41
CA TYR A 39 -9.54 6.23 -5.92
C TYR A 39 -9.27 5.99 -7.41
N PHE A 40 -8.75 4.81 -7.73
CA PHE A 40 -8.42 4.43 -9.11
C PHE A 40 -9.57 3.59 -9.70
N GLY A 41 -10.57 4.27 -10.23
CA GLY A 41 -11.71 3.64 -10.89
C GLY A 41 -11.39 3.14 -12.31
N PRO A 42 -12.11 2.14 -12.83
CA PRO A 42 -11.93 1.70 -14.21
C PRO A 42 -12.33 2.81 -15.19
N LYS A 43 -11.52 3.04 -16.24
CA LYS A 43 -11.81 4.04 -17.30
C LYS A 43 -13.07 3.70 -18.07
N ALA A 44 -13.31 2.43 -18.34
CA ALA A 44 -14.59 1.95 -18.84
C ALA A 44 -15.57 1.86 -17.67
N VAL A 45 -16.67 2.61 -17.71
CA VAL A 45 -17.73 2.65 -16.69
C VAL A 45 -18.40 1.27 -16.56
N ASN A 46 -17.73 0.33 -15.89
CA ASN A 46 -18.34 -0.88 -15.38
C ASN A 46 -19.09 -0.48 -14.12
N LYS A 47 -20.41 -0.42 -14.22
CA LYS A 47 -21.39 0.04 -13.21
C LYS A 47 -21.29 -0.63 -11.82
N GLY A 48 -20.38 -1.59 -11.62
CA GLY A 48 -20.17 -2.31 -10.36
C GLY A 48 -19.18 -1.68 -9.39
N MET A 49 -18.24 -0.85 -9.85
CA MET A 49 -17.25 -0.19 -9.00
C MET A 49 -17.77 1.11 -8.35
N GLN A 50 -18.72 1.79 -9.01
CA GLN A 50 -19.28 3.10 -8.60
C GLN A 50 -20.09 3.11 -7.28
N LYS A 51 -20.10 2.04 -6.49
CA LYS A 51 -21.03 1.90 -5.35
C LYS A 51 -20.42 1.85 -3.95
N LEU A 52 -19.12 1.66 -3.78
CA LEU A 52 -18.52 1.65 -2.45
C LEU A 52 -18.04 3.05 -2.09
N SER A 53 -18.52 3.56 -0.96
CA SER A 53 -17.97 4.78 -0.36
C SER A 53 -16.63 4.46 0.31
N PHE A 54 -15.81 5.49 0.54
CA PHE A 54 -14.59 5.37 1.33
C PHE A 54 -14.83 4.73 2.70
N LYS A 55 -15.95 5.10 3.34
CA LYS A 55 -16.37 4.53 4.62
C LYS A 55 -16.55 3.01 4.53
N ASP A 56 -17.14 2.52 3.45
CA ASP A 56 -17.35 1.07 3.26
C ASP A 56 -16.03 0.31 3.12
N VAL A 57 -15.00 0.95 2.54
CA VAL A 57 -13.65 0.38 2.42
C VAL A 57 -12.96 0.28 3.79
N VAL A 58 -13.05 1.34 4.61
CA VAL A 58 -12.27 1.43 5.84
C VAL A 58 -12.93 0.82 7.08
N VAL A 59 -14.24 0.55 7.07
CA VAL A 59 -14.95 -0.05 8.22
C VAL A 59 -14.40 -1.45 8.55
N ASP A 60 -14.20 -2.28 7.52
CA ASP A 60 -13.64 -3.62 7.68
C ASP A 60 -12.14 -3.55 8.01
N MET A 61 -11.41 -2.64 7.36
CA MET A 61 -10.00 -2.36 7.65
C MET A 61 -9.75 -1.96 9.11
N ALA A 62 -10.62 -1.15 9.71
CA ALA A 62 -10.51 -0.74 11.10
C ALA A 62 -10.54 -1.93 12.08
N GLN A 63 -11.29 -2.99 11.76
CA GLN A 63 -11.33 -4.20 12.59
C GLN A 63 -9.98 -4.93 12.57
N HIS A 64 -9.33 -4.97 11.41
CA HIS A 64 -8.01 -5.56 11.24
C HIS A 64 -6.88 -4.72 11.84
N LEU A 65 -6.99 -3.38 11.77
CA LEU A 65 -6.10 -2.47 12.49
C LEU A 65 -6.17 -2.68 14.00
N ALA A 66 -7.37 -2.83 14.56
CA ALA A 66 -7.55 -3.10 15.99
C ALA A 66 -6.90 -4.42 16.44
N GLN A 67 -6.86 -5.45 15.59
CA GLN A 67 -6.16 -6.70 15.85
C GLN A 67 -4.63 -6.53 15.95
N GLN A 68 -4.09 -5.45 15.39
CA GLN A 68 -2.67 -5.09 15.47
C GLN A 68 -2.43 -3.92 16.46
N ASN A 69 -3.34 -3.70 17.42
CA ASN A 69 -3.29 -2.63 18.42
C ASN A 69 -3.34 -1.18 17.88
N PHE A 70 -3.86 -0.99 16.66
CA PHE A 70 -4.17 0.34 16.13
C PHE A 70 -5.63 0.71 16.37
N TYR A 71 -5.90 1.85 17.00
CA TYR A 71 -7.26 2.29 17.33
C TYR A 71 -7.60 3.68 16.77
N PRO A 72 -8.82 3.92 16.25
CA PRO A 72 -9.17 5.22 15.71
C PRO A 72 -9.27 6.27 16.82
N ASN A 73 -8.70 7.44 16.61
CA ASN A 73 -8.94 8.61 17.45
C ASN A 73 -10.01 9.51 16.81
N PRO A 74 -11.13 9.78 17.50
CA PRO A 74 -12.23 10.57 16.93
C PRO A 74 -11.95 12.07 16.86
N GLU A 75 -10.95 12.59 17.58
CA GLU A 75 -10.62 14.01 17.61
C GLU A 75 -9.65 14.37 16.48
N PRO A 76 -10.06 15.18 15.47
CA PRO A 76 -9.16 15.57 14.38
C PRO A 76 -7.88 16.24 14.89
N GLY A 77 -6.72 15.85 14.35
CA GLY A 77 -5.42 16.38 14.79
C GLY A 77 -4.90 15.80 16.11
N LYS A 78 -5.56 14.78 16.67
CA LYS A 78 -5.12 14.02 17.83
C LYS A 78 -4.99 12.56 17.42
N GLY A 79 -3.78 12.10 17.21
CA GLY A 79 -3.49 10.73 16.79
C GLY A 79 -2.00 10.59 16.54
N ASP A 80 -1.49 9.38 16.65
CA ASP A 80 -0.08 9.07 16.39
C ASP A 80 0.15 8.92 14.87
N LEU A 81 -0.83 8.34 14.18
CA LEU A 81 -0.79 8.09 12.75
C LEU A 81 -1.86 8.85 11.97
N LEU A 82 -1.48 9.32 10.78
CA LEU A 82 -2.41 9.61 9.70
C LEU A 82 -2.30 8.50 8.67
N ILE A 83 -3.33 7.67 8.57
CA ILE A 83 -3.38 6.55 7.62
C ILE A 83 -4.10 7.01 6.37
N VAL A 84 -3.34 7.24 5.31
CA VAL A 84 -3.86 7.55 3.97
C VAL A 84 -4.17 6.24 3.25
N VAL A 85 -5.40 6.12 2.76
CA VAL A 85 -5.86 4.89 2.10
C VAL A 85 -6.17 5.16 0.64
N HIS A 86 -5.43 4.48 -0.23
CA HIS A 86 -5.64 4.46 -1.68
C HIS A 86 -6.23 3.12 -2.10
N TYR A 87 -7.14 3.11 -3.08
CA TYR A 87 -7.75 1.86 -3.54
C TYR A 87 -8.25 1.96 -4.97
N GLY A 88 -8.33 0.82 -5.66
CA GLY A 88 -8.88 0.79 -7.01
C GLY A 88 -8.59 -0.48 -7.78
N ILE A 89 -8.53 -0.36 -9.09
CA ILE A 89 -8.22 -1.44 -10.04
C ILE A 89 -7.12 -1.01 -10.99
N THR A 90 -6.23 -1.93 -11.35
CA THR A 90 -5.28 -1.73 -12.45
C THR A 90 -5.96 -1.86 -13.80
N ASP A 91 -5.66 -0.94 -14.71
CA ASP A 91 -6.00 -1.06 -16.13
C ASP A 91 -4.79 -1.66 -16.88
N ILE A 92 -5.01 -2.75 -17.64
CA ILE A 92 -3.93 -3.47 -18.33
C ILE A 92 -3.45 -2.61 -19.51
N GLY A 93 -2.15 -2.33 -19.57
CA GLY A 93 -1.53 -1.59 -20.68
C GLY A 93 -1.49 -0.08 -20.52
N HIS A 94 -1.96 0.46 -19.39
CA HIS A 94 -1.88 1.88 -19.07
C HIS A 94 -0.80 2.17 -18.02
N SER A 95 -0.10 3.31 -18.16
CA SER A 95 0.84 3.77 -17.14
C SER A 95 0.10 4.23 -15.89
N LEU A 96 0.85 4.39 -14.79
CA LEU A 96 0.30 4.94 -13.56
C LEU A 96 -0.26 6.36 -13.76
N GLU A 97 0.43 7.21 -14.52
CA GLU A 97 -0.06 8.55 -14.86
C GLU A 97 -1.38 8.47 -15.65
N GLU A 98 -1.47 7.52 -16.57
CA GLU A 98 -2.70 7.29 -17.32
C GLU A 98 -3.85 6.76 -16.43
N ASN A 99 -3.55 6.00 -15.37
CA ASN A 99 -4.54 5.51 -14.38
C ASN A 99 -4.94 6.58 -13.36
N MET A 100 -4.06 7.53 -13.07
CA MET A 100 -4.35 8.70 -12.23
C MET A 100 -5.25 9.72 -12.94
N GLY A 101 -5.38 9.61 -14.26
CA GLY A 101 -5.92 10.69 -15.09
C GLY A 101 -4.90 11.82 -15.15
N ASN A 102 -4.93 12.65 -16.20
CA ASN A 102 -4.06 13.82 -16.28
C ASN A 102 -4.48 14.86 -15.21
N THR A 103 -4.16 14.62 -13.94
CA THR A 103 -4.26 15.60 -12.87
C THR A 103 -3.14 16.61 -13.09
N ASN A 104 -3.48 17.76 -13.65
CA ASN A 104 -2.55 18.88 -13.71
C ASN A 104 -2.25 19.37 -12.29
N MET A 105 -1.08 19.94 -12.04
CA MET A 105 -0.66 20.42 -10.71
C MET A 105 -1.67 21.38 -10.03
N GLU A 106 -2.46 22.09 -10.84
CA GLU A 106 -3.55 22.98 -10.40
C GLU A 106 -4.82 22.22 -9.94
N ASP A 107 -5.10 21.05 -10.51
CA ASP A 107 -6.22 20.17 -10.14
C ASP A 107 -5.88 19.31 -8.90
N MET A 108 -4.58 19.11 -8.64
CA MET A 108 -4.04 18.51 -7.41
C MET A 108 -4.04 19.47 -6.20
N GLY A 109 -4.57 20.70 -6.33
CA GLY A 109 -4.61 21.67 -5.24
C GLY A 109 -3.23 22.20 -4.81
N VAL A 110 -2.21 22.10 -5.68
CA VAL A 110 -0.89 22.72 -5.48
C VAL A 110 -0.97 24.19 -5.91
N THR A 111 -1.76 24.98 -5.20
CA THR A 111 -1.74 26.43 -5.34
C THR A 111 -1.32 27.05 -4.02
N ASP A 112 -0.12 27.62 -4.06
CA ASP A 112 0.51 28.48 -3.06
C ASP A 112 1.17 27.79 -1.84
N SER A 113 2.45 28.12 -1.74
CA SER A 113 3.42 27.82 -0.70
C SER A 113 2.97 28.30 0.68
N SER A 114 2.29 27.44 1.45
CA SER A 114 2.32 27.42 2.94
C SER A 114 1.42 26.34 3.59
N GLY A 115 1.13 25.25 2.88
CA GLY A 115 0.35 24.15 3.40
C GLY A 115 -0.13 23.26 2.27
N GLY A 116 0.78 22.46 1.70
CA GLY A 116 0.43 21.54 0.63
C GLY A 116 -0.66 20.58 1.13
N SER A 117 -1.75 20.47 0.37
CA SER A 117 -2.79 19.47 0.61
C SER A 117 -2.15 18.09 0.81
N PHE A 118 -2.58 17.35 1.83
CA PHE A 118 -2.07 16.00 2.10
C PHE A 118 -2.19 15.08 0.87
N ASP A 119 -3.26 15.24 0.10
CA ASP A 119 -3.45 14.56 -1.19
C ASP A 119 -2.30 14.88 -2.16
N ALA A 120 -1.96 16.16 -2.31
CA ALA A 120 -0.94 16.61 -3.26
C ALA A 120 0.46 16.09 -2.93
N ILE A 121 0.79 15.91 -1.64
CA ILE A 121 2.13 15.48 -1.23
C ILE A 121 2.25 13.95 -1.17
N ALA A 122 1.21 13.21 -0.76
CA ALA A 122 1.19 11.75 -0.90
C ALA A 122 1.23 11.36 -2.39
N GLU A 123 0.55 12.13 -3.23
CA GLU A 123 0.55 11.99 -4.69
C GLU A 123 1.89 12.42 -5.30
N LEU A 124 2.52 13.49 -4.82
CA LEU A 124 3.87 13.91 -5.22
C LEU A 124 4.94 12.93 -4.75
N GLU A 125 4.85 12.36 -3.55
CA GLU A 125 5.79 11.34 -3.06
C GLU A 125 5.65 10.07 -3.89
N PHE A 126 4.42 9.67 -4.22
CA PHE A 126 4.14 8.55 -5.11
C PHE A 126 4.63 8.81 -6.56
N ALA A 127 4.44 10.02 -7.08
CA ALA A 127 4.88 10.45 -8.40
C ALA A 127 6.40 10.65 -8.52
N LEU A 128 7.06 11.30 -7.54
CA LEU A 128 8.51 11.50 -7.51
C LEU A 128 9.26 10.18 -7.39
N ASN A 129 8.74 9.28 -6.57
CA ASN A 129 9.23 7.91 -6.49
C ASN A 129 9.08 7.20 -7.85
N ALA A 130 7.94 7.37 -8.53
CA ALA A 130 7.75 6.83 -9.87
C ALA A 130 8.72 7.46 -10.88
N GLU A 131 9.02 8.76 -10.76
CA GLU A 131 9.87 9.57 -11.65
C GLU A 131 11.35 9.18 -11.61
N GLU A 132 11.92 8.92 -10.43
CA GLU A 132 13.31 8.45 -10.29
C GLU A 132 13.54 7.07 -10.96
N ALA A 133 12.47 6.28 -11.15
CA ALA A 133 12.50 5.00 -11.85
C ALA A 133 12.31 5.10 -13.39
N LEU A 134 12.06 6.29 -13.97
CA LEU A 134 11.62 6.49 -15.37
C LEU A 134 12.73 6.41 -16.44
N SER A 135 13.94 5.95 -16.14
CA SER A 135 15.08 6.15 -17.06
C SER A 135 15.10 5.33 -18.36
N GLN A 136 14.24 4.31 -18.61
CA GLN A 136 14.16 3.65 -19.95
C GLN A 136 12.75 3.16 -20.38
N ASN A 137 12.42 3.29 -21.67
CA ASN A 137 11.08 3.18 -22.30
C ASN A 137 10.76 1.77 -22.84
N THR A 138 9.89 1.03 -22.16
CA THR A 138 8.86 0.02 -22.60
C THR A 138 8.52 -0.88 -21.39
N ASP A 139 9.48 -1.10 -20.49
CA ASP A 139 9.30 -1.65 -19.14
C ASP A 139 8.55 -0.70 -18.17
N LYS A 140 8.18 0.50 -18.63
CA LYS A 140 7.63 1.59 -17.83
C LYS A 140 6.28 1.29 -17.21
N SER A 141 5.29 0.90 -18.02
CA SER A 141 3.94 0.62 -17.50
C SER A 141 3.94 -0.59 -16.56
N ASN A 142 4.69 -1.64 -16.92
CA ASN A 142 4.76 -2.86 -16.12
C ASN A 142 5.52 -2.65 -14.81
N TYR A 143 6.61 -1.89 -14.80
CA TYR A 143 7.34 -1.56 -13.56
C TYR A 143 6.52 -0.62 -12.66
N SER A 144 5.89 0.41 -13.22
CA SER A 144 4.98 1.29 -12.47
C SER A 144 3.82 0.51 -11.84
N ASN A 145 3.19 -0.39 -12.59
CA ASN A 145 2.14 -1.27 -12.08
C ASN A 145 2.67 -2.27 -11.04
N ALA A 146 3.90 -2.76 -11.19
CA ALA A 146 4.52 -3.60 -10.18
C ALA A 146 4.76 -2.86 -8.89
N ARG A 147 5.29 -1.64 -8.94
CA ARG A 147 5.48 -0.81 -7.75
C ARG A 147 4.15 -0.45 -7.07
N LEU A 148 3.15 -0.09 -7.87
CA LEU A 148 1.79 0.12 -7.42
C LEU A 148 1.30 -1.12 -6.63
N LEU A 149 1.44 -2.31 -7.20
CA LEU A 149 0.93 -3.55 -6.61
C LEU A 149 1.85 -4.20 -5.55
N GLY A 150 3.04 -3.65 -5.30
CA GLY A 150 4.06 -4.26 -4.44
C GLY A 150 4.72 -5.51 -5.04
N LEU A 151 4.78 -5.62 -6.37
CA LEU A 151 5.32 -6.74 -7.14
C LEU A 151 6.70 -6.45 -7.76
N GLU A 152 7.47 -5.52 -7.19
CA GLU A 152 8.76 -5.07 -7.73
C GLU A 152 9.76 -6.23 -7.90
N ALA A 153 9.63 -7.28 -7.09
CA ALA A 153 10.38 -8.53 -7.21
C ALA A 153 10.26 -9.21 -8.60
N ALA A 154 9.26 -8.85 -9.42
CA ALA A 154 9.17 -9.26 -10.83
C ALA A 154 10.34 -8.74 -11.70
N PHE A 155 11.10 -7.75 -11.20
CA PHE A 155 12.19 -7.07 -11.91
C PHE A 155 13.55 -7.22 -11.23
N GLU A 156 13.65 -7.87 -10.07
CA GLU A 156 14.90 -8.01 -9.29
C GLU A 156 15.84 -9.12 -9.83
N GLY A 157 15.39 -9.95 -10.78
CA GLY A 157 16.16 -11.08 -11.32
C GLY A 157 17.07 -10.75 -12.51
N HIS A 158 18.22 -11.44 -12.61
CA HIS A 158 19.11 -11.35 -13.78
C HIS A 158 18.42 -11.92 -15.04
N PRO A 159 18.54 -11.26 -16.21
CA PRO A 159 17.83 -11.62 -17.45
C PRO A 159 18.24 -12.97 -18.06
N THR A 160 19.25 -13.64 -17.51
CA THR A 160 19.83 -14.87 -18.07
C THR A 160 19.10 -16.16 -17.65
N TYR A 161 18.26 -16.11 -16.60
CA TYR A 161 17.39 -17.23 -16.21
C TYR A 161 16.08 -16.68 -15.63
N GLU A 162 14.97 -16.89 -16.34
CA GLU A 162 13.63 -16.69 -15.79
C GLU A 162 13.35 -17.80 -14.76
N ASP A 163 13.39 -17.45 -13.48
CA ASP A 163 12.83 -18.31 -12.44
C ASP A 163 11.29 -18.26 -12.49
N SER A 164 10.67 -19.40 -12.24
CA SER A 164 9.23 -19.63 -12.14
C SER A 164 8.49 -18.58 -11.29
N ARG A 165 9.12 -18.11 -10.20
CA ARG A 165 8.58 -17.05 -9.34
C ARG A 165 8.48 -15.72 -10.07
N THR A 166 9.53 -15.31 -10.79
CA THR A 166 9.54 -14.05 -11.55
C THR A 166 8.50 -14.07 -12.66
N THR A 167 8.37 -15.20 -13.37
CA THR A 167 7.32 -15.39 -14.39
C THR A 167 5.93 -15.32 -13.78
N GLU A 168 5.70 -15.93 -12.61
CA GLU A 168 4.41 -15.82 -11.90
C GLU A 168 4.08 -14.37 -11.57
N LEU A 169 5.03 -13.60 -11.01
CA LEU A 169 4.80 -12.19 -10.69
C LEU A 169 4.53 -11.34 -11.94
N ARG A 170 5.24 -11.60 -13.05
CA ARG A 170 4.98 -10.92 -14.33
C ARG A 170 3.59 -11.24 -14.87
N ASN A 171 3.17 -12.51 -14.83
CA ASN A 171 1.82 -12.90 -15.21
C ASN A 171 0.76 -12.16 -14.37
N MET A 172 1.03 -11.88 -13.10
CA MET A 172 0.11 -11.10 -12.25
C MET A 172 -0.01 -9.64 -12.68
N LEU A 173 1.04 -9.05 -13.29
CA LEU A 173 1.00 -7.69 -13.85
C LEU A 173 0.16 -7.59 -15.11
N GLU A 174 0.01 -8.71 -15.83
CA GLU A 174 -0.85 -8.82 -17.01
C GLU A 174 -2.33 -9.01 -16.64
N GLU A 175 -2.65 -9.19 -15.36
CA GLU A 175 -4.02 -9.29 -14.87
C GLU A 175 -4.54 -7.95 -14.36
N GLU A 176 -5.83 -7.68 -14.59
CA GLU A 176 -6.53 -6.65 -13.82
C GLU A 176 -6.61 -7.09 -12.36
N ARG A 177 -6.18 -6.22 -11.45
CA ARG A 177 -6.15 -6.49 -10.01
C ARG A 177 -6.79 -5.35 -9.25
N TYR A 178 -7.64 -5.70 -8.29
CA TYR A 178 -8.03 -4.76 -7.25
C TYR A 178 -6.89 -4.61 -6.27
N PHE A 179 -6.68 -3.39 -5.80
CA PHE A 179 -5.62 -3.08 -4.84
C PHE A 179 -6.09 -2.12 -3.77
N VAL A 180 -5.38 -2.15 -2.63
CA VAL A 180 -5.48 -1.18 -1.55
C VAL A 180 -4.09 -0.90 -1.01
N PHE A 181 -3.79 0.37 -0.72
CA PHE A 181 -2.59 0.81 -0.02
C PHE A 181 -2.96 1.54 1.25
N LEU A 182 -2.27 1.19 2.33
CA LEU A 182 -2.23 1.97 3.56
C LEU A 182 -0.86 2.61 3.64
N LEU A 183 -0.83 3.93 3.80
CA LEU A 183 0.37 4.70 4.09
C LEU A 183 0.18 5.35 5.46
N ALA A 184 0.98 4.97 6.44
CA ALA A 184 0.89 5.51 7.78
C ALA A 184 1.99 6.54 8.01
N TYR A 185 1.60 7.80 8.14
CA TYR A 185 2.51 8.90 8.39
C TYR A 185 2.49 9.29 9.87
N ASP A 186 3.63 9.78 10.35
CA ASP A 186 3.79 10.41 11.67
C ASP A 186 2.93 11.69 11.74
N TYR A 187 1.77 11.60 12.39
CA TYR A 187 0.79 12.69 12.37
C TYR A 187 1.24 13.91 13.18
N PRO A 188 1.79 13.76 14.41
CA PRO A 188 2.35 14.88 15.15
C PRO A 188 3.40 15.64 14.34
N LYS A 189 4.32 14.94 13.67
CA LYS A 189 5.36 15.57 12.87
C LYS A 189 4.82 16.38 11.71
N ILE A 190 3.72 15.94 11.10
CA ILE A 190 3.07 16.72 10.04
C ILE A 190 2.41 17.97 10.62
N LEU A 191 1.74 17.87 11.76
CA LEU A 191 1.05 19.00 12.38
C LEU A 191 2.03 20.06 12.91
N GLU A 192 3.17 19.63 13.46
CA GLU A 192 4.15 20.51 14.10
C GLU A 192 5.19 21.06 13.12
N GLU A 193 5.70 20.22 12.22
CA GLU A 193 6.79 20.59 11.31
C GLU A 193 6.34 20.76 9.85
N GLY A 194 5.11 20.35 9.50
CA GLY A 194 4.67 20.26 8.10
C GLY A 194 5.38 19.16 7.31
N LYS A 195 6.11 18.25 7.98
CA LYS A 195 6.90 17.20 7.33
C LYS A 195 6.17 15.88 7.37
N GLN A 196 6.05 15.25 6.20
CA GLN A 196 5.51 13.90 6.07
C GLN A 196 6.64 12.89 6.26
N LYS A 197 6.59 12.15 7.37
CA LYS A 197 7.46 10.99 7.60
C LYS A 197 6.61 9.73 7.49
N LEU A 198 6.82 8.95 6.43
CA LEU A 198 6.19 7.64 6.29
C LEU A 198 6.81 6.68 7.31
N LEU A 199 6.00 6.12 8.20
CA LEU A 199 6.42 5.18 9.23
C LEU A 199 6.33 3.74 8.73
N TRP A 200 5.21 3.40 8.09
CA TRP A 200 5.00 2.11 7.46
C TRP A 200 4.00 2.18 6.30
N SER A 201 4.04 1.16 5.44
CA SER A 201 3.09 0.99 4.35
C SER A 201 2.72 -0.47 4.15
N THR A 202 1.47 -0.72 3.76
CA THR A 202 1.00 -2.06 3.36
C THR A 202 0.30 -1.95 2.02
N ARG A 203 0.86 -2.62 1.01
CA ARG A 203 0.31 -2.69 -0.36
C ARG A 203 -0.15 -4.10 -0.64
N TYR A 204 -1.38 -4.25 -1.11
CA TYR A 204 -1.95 -5.57 -1.32
C TYR A 204 -2.95 -5.57 -2.47
N SER A 205 -3.00 -6.70 -3.17
CA SER A 205 -3.82 -6.82 -4.37
C SER A 205 -4.32 -8.24 -4.64
N ILE A 206 -5.44 -8.32 -5.34
CA ILE A 206 -6.13 -9.56 -5.71
C ILE A 206 -6.62 -9.44 -7.15
N ARG A 207 -6.59 -10.54 -7.88
CA ARG A 207 -7.15 -10.62 -9.24
C ARG A 207 -8.62 -10.18 -9.26
N SER A 208 -8.96 -9.25 -10.16
CA SER A 208 -10.31 -8.68 -10.25
C SER A 208 -11.31 -9.64 -10.91
N THR A 209 -10.85 -10.37 -11.94
CA THR A 209 -11.68 -11.27 -12.75
C THR A 209 -12.45 -12.26 -11.87
N GLY A 210 -13.79 -12.21 -11.97
CA GLY A 210 -14.69 -13.14 -11.27
C GLY A 210 -14.93 -12.83 -9.79
N THR A 211 -14.51 -11.66 -9.28
CA THR A 211 -14.79 -11.19 -7.92
C THR A 211 -15.38 -9.79 -7.97
N PRO A 212 -16.57 -9.52 -7.41
CA PRO A 212 -17.04 -8.15 -7.24
C PRO A 212 -16.12 -7.35 -6.31
N PHE A 213 -15.99 -6.04 -6.54
CA PHE A 213 -15.07 -5.19 -5.79
C PHE A 213 -15.30 -5.23 -4.26
N GLU A 214 -16.55 -5.22 -3.80
CA GLU A 214 -16.89 -5.33 -2.38
C GLU A 214 -16.37 -6.62 -1.74
N ALA A 215 -16.56 -7.75 -2.42
CA ALA A 215 -16.03 -9.03 -1.96
C ALA A 215 -14.50 -9.07 -2.02
N ALA A 216 -13.88 -8.35 -2.96
CA ALA A 216 -12.43 -8.25 -3.06
C ALA A 216 -11.84 -7.46 -1.88
N ILE A 217 -12.40 -6.31 -1.51
CA ILE A 217 -11.95 -5.51 -0.37
C ILE A 217 -11.96 -6.34 0.93
N LYS A 218 -13.04 -7.06 1.20
CA LYS A 218 -13.10 -7.93 2.38
C LYS A 218 -12.00 -8.99 2.39
N ASN A 219 -11.81 -9.68 1.25
CA ASN A 219 -10.77 -10.69 1.12
C ASN A 219 -9.35 -10.11 1.25
N LEU A 220 -9.15 -8.91 0.72
CA LEU A 220 -7.91 -8.17 0.79
C LEU A 220 -7.56 -7.81 2.24
N ASN A 221 -8.49 -7.18 2.96
CA ASN A 221 -8.32 -6.82 4.36
C ASN A 221 -8.14 -8.04 5.27
N GLN A 222 -8.90 -9.12 5.03
CA GLN A 222 -8.78 -10.38 5.78
C GLN A 222 -7.36 -10.94 5.75
N VAL A 223 -6.67 -10.83 4.60
CA VAL A 223 -5.31 -11.33 4.45
C VAL A 223 -4.26 -10.29 4.87
N ALA A 224 -4.43 -9.03 4.44
CA ALA A 224 -3.45 -7.98 4.68
C ALA A 224 -3.42 -7.48 6.13
N GLY A 225 -4.52 -7.64 6.87
CA GLY A 225 -4.65 -7.25 8.26
C GLY A 225 -3.59 -7.85 9.18
N ASP A 226 -3.14 -9.07 8.88
CA ASP A 226 -2.07 -9.74 9.61
C ASP A 226 -0.71 -8.99 9.51
N TYR A 227 -0.58 -8.04 8.59
CA TYR A 227 0.69 -7.39 8.22
C TYR A 227 0.69 -5.86 8.40
N PHE A 228 -0.38 -5.25 8.90
CA PHE A 228 -0.40 -3.80 9.17
C PHE A 228 0.64 -3.42 10.23
N GLY A 229 1.42 -2.36 9.97
CA GLY A 229 2.51 -1.92 10.84
C GLY A 229 3.74 -2.85 10.88
N LYS A 230 3.79 -3.91 10.07
CA LYS A 230 4.89 -4.89 10.06
C LYS A 230 5.82 -4.70 8.87
N ASN A 231 7.03 -5.24 9.00
CA ASN A 231 7.99 -5.33 7.91
C ASN A 231 8.10 -6.77 7.42
N LEU A 232 7.88 -6.98 6.12
CA LEU A 232 8.07 -8.27 5.46
C LEU A 232 9.37 -8.29 4.66
N ASN A 233 10.08 -9.42 4.73
CA ASN A 233 11.20 -9.70 3.85
C ASN A 233 10.67 -10.08 2.46
N GLY A 234 10.30 -9.06 1.68
CA GLY A 234 9.79 -9.19 0.32
C GLY A 234 8.27 -9.41 0.24
N LEU A 235 7.83 -10.00 -0.87
CA LEU A 235 6.43 -10.20 -1.20
C LEU A 235 5.88 -11.53 -0.66
N THR A 236 4.72 -11.46 0.00
CA THR A 236 3.95 -12.64 0.42
C THR A 236 2.75 -12.87 -0.50
N GLN A 237 2.44 -14.15 -0.76
CA GLN A 237 1.23 -14.58 -1.46
C GLN A 237 0.45 -15.54 -0.56
N LYS A 238 -0.79 -15.18 -0.21
CA LYS A 238 -1.65 -16.01 0.66
C LYS A 238 -3.02 -16.18 0.03
N ARG A 239 -3.61 -17.36 0.19
CA ARG A 239 -4.98 -17.61 -0.28
C ARG A 239 -5.96 -17.09 0.75
N VAL A 240 -7.12 -16.62 0.29
CA VAL A 240 -8.18 -16.10 1.19
C VAL A 240 -8.69 -17.17 2.17
N ASP A 241 -8.70 -18.44 1.76
CA ASP A 241 -9.12 -19.59 2.57
C ASP A 241 -7.99 -20.17 3.44
N ASP A 242 -6.79 -19.61 3.38
CA ASP A 242 -5.65 -20.06 4.16
C ASP A 242 -5.65 -19.40 5.55
N THR A 243 -5.93 -20.21 6.58
CA THR A 243 -5.96 -19.78 7.98
C THR A 243 -4.57 -19.84 8.65
N SER A 244 -3.51 -20.15 7.91
CA SER A 244 -2.16 -20.23 8.47
C SER A 244 -1.69 -18.83 8.87
N SER A 245 -1.26 -18.68 10.13
CA SER A 245 -0.63 -17.45 10.62
C SER A 245 0.86 -17.46 10.31
N VAL A 246 1.42 -16.31 9.97
CA VAL A 246 2.88 -16.11 9.87
C VAL A 246 3.32 -15.42 11.14
N ASP A 247 3.96 -16.16 12.04
CA ASP A 247 4.74 -15.55 13.13
C ASP A 247 6.07 -15.07 12.53
N LEU A 248 6.20 -13.76 12.36
CA LEU A 248 7.49 -13.15 12.07
C LEU A 248 8.33 -13.25 13.36
N GLY A 249 9.45 -13.97 13.29
CA GLY A 249 10.37 -14.10 14.42
C GLY A 249 10.93 -12.75 14.86
N GLU A 250 11.44 -12.69 16.09
CA GLU A 250 12.03 -11.46 16.65
C GLU A 250 13.08 -10.86 15.70
N ILE A 251 13.02 -9.54 15.51
CA ILE A 251 13.97 -8.80 14.68
C ILE A 251 15.31 -8.78 15.42
N GLU A 252 16.29 -9.53 14.91
CA GLU A 252 17.68 -9.40 15.37
C GLU A 252 18.32 -8.17 14.69
N VAL A 253 18.46 -7.07 15.45
CA VAL A 253 19.26 -5.91 15.01
C VAL A 253 20.73 -6.26 15.14
N ILE A 254 21.39 -6.55 14.01
CA ILE A 254 22.84 -6.74 13.98
C ILE A 254 23.50 -5.36 13.96
N LYS A 255 24.04 -4.93 15.11
CA LYS A 255 24.98 -3.81 15.15
C LYS A 255 26.16 -4.12 14.23
N SER A 256 26.36 -3.28 13.23
CA SER A 256 27.59 -3.27 12.47
C SER A 256 28.65 -2.61 13.37
N ASP A 257 29.57 -3.41 13.90
CA ASP A 257 30.74 -2.89 14.62
C ASP A 257 31.62 -2.15 13.61
N ASP A 258 31.76 -0.84 13.84
CA ASP A 258 32.76 0.01 13.18
C ASP A 258 34.14 -0.60 13.41
N GLN A 259 34.73 -1.14 12.33
CA GLN A 259 36.13 -1.52 12.33
C GLN A 259 36.98 -0.27 12.17
N ASN A 260 37.64 0.07 13.28
CA ASN A 260 38.70 1.08 13.40
C ASN A 260 40.02 0.59 12.77
#